data_AF-A0A3D9BH91-F1
#
_entry.id   AF-A0A3D9BH91-F1
#
_cell.length_a   1.000
_cell.length_b   1.000
_cell.length_c   1.000
_cell.angle_alpha   90.00
_cell.angle_beta   90.00
_cell.angle_gamma   90.00
#
_symmetry.space_group_name_H-M   'P 1'
#
loop_
_entity.id
_entity.type
_entity.pdbx_description
1 polymer ?
#
loop_
_entity_poly.entity_id
_entity_poly.type
_entity_poly.pdbx_seq_one_letter_code
_entity_poly.pdbx_strand_id
1 'polypeptide(L)' 'MEIKISLDEYADVAFIKKLLSQIKGITHIEVSEDHKTYSWEEIESSEYFAKVMEQSENDYKTGKTQELTDDLLNEIFNKK' A
#
# COMPACT_ATOMS: atom_id res chain seq x y z
N MET A 1 -27.23 -5.53 13.71
CA MET A 1 -26.52 -4.36 14.27
C MET A 1 -25.05 -4.55 13.94
N GLU A 2 -24.38 -3.49 13.52
CA GLU A 2 -22.98 -3.53 13.08
C GLU A 2 -22.18 -2.52 13.92
N ILE A 3 -20.97 -2.90 14.31
CA ILE A 3 -20.03 -2.05 15.04
C ILE A 3 -18.77 -1.96 14.19
N LYS A 4 -18.31 -0.74 13.90
CA LYS A 4 -17.05 -0.46 13.22
C LYS A 4 -16.07 0.13 14.22
N ILE A 5 -14.83 -0.37 14.21
CA ILE A 5 -13.75 0.08 15.10
C ILE A 5 -12.55 0.40 14.22
N SER A 6 -12.07 1.64 14.27
CA SER A 6 -10.83 2.05 13.62
C SER A 6 -9.67 1.80 14.57
N LEU A 7 -8.62 1.14 14.08
CA LEU A 7 -7.43 0.79 14.83
C LEU A 7 -6.22 1.54 14.25
N ASP A 8 -5.30 1.94 15.12
CA ASP A 8 -4.02 2.53 14.68
C ASP A 8 -3.04 1.44 14.21
N GLU A 9 -1.91 1.88 13.63
CA GLU A 9 -0.88 0.99 13.07
C GLU A 9 -0.12 0.14 14.11
N TYR A 10 -0.24 0.45 15.40
CA TYR A 10 0.39 -0.28 16.50
C TYR A 10 -0.58 -1.20 17.24
N ALA A 11 -1.86 -1.21 16.84
CA ALA A 11 -2.87 -2.00 17.49
C ALA A 11 -2.62 -3.50 17.30
N ASP A 12 -2.69 -4.26 18.40
CA ASP A 12 -2.65 -5.72 18.35
C ASP A 12 -4.00 -6.26 17.87
N VAL A 13 -4.14 -6.34 16.54
CA VAL A 13 -5.35 -6.84 15.86
C VAL A 13 -5.70 -8.26 16.32
N ALA A 14 -4.70 -9.11 16.59
CA ALA A 14 -4.92 -10.47 17.05
C ALA A 14 -5.53 -10.51 18.46
N PHE A 15 -5.02 -9.69 19.37
CA PHE A 15 -5.58 -9.53 20.70
C PHE A 15 -7.01 -8.98 20.66
N ILE A 16 -7.26 -7.94 19.86
CA ILE A 16 -8.59 -7.32 19.75
C ILE A 16 -9.61 -8.30 19.18
N LYS A 17 -9.24 -9.05 18.13
CA LYS A 17 -10.09 -10.10 17.57
C LYS A 17 -10.45 -11.17 18.60
N LYS A 18 -9.46 -11.58 19.42
CA LYS A 18 -9.69 -12.53 20.51
C LYS A 18 -10.65 -11.97 21.56
N LEU A 19 -10.49 -10.71 21.96
CA LEU A 19 -11.37 -10.05 22.92
C LEU A 19 -12.82 -9.96 22.40
N LEU A 20 -13.01 -9.52 21.15
CA LEU A 20 -14.34 -9.43 20.54
C LEU A 20 -15.01 -10.81 20.41
N SER A 21 -14.24 -11.86 20.08
CA SER A 21 -14.79 -13.22 19.94
C SER A 21 -15.39 -13.80 21.24
N GLN A 22 -15.03 -13.23 22.39
CA GLN A 22 -15.54 -13.67 23.70
C GLN A 22 -16.89 -13.04 24.06
N ILE A 23 -17.31 -11.99 23.35
CA ILE A 23 -18.56 -11.29 23.64
C ILE A 23 -19.73 -12.07 23.06
N LYS A 24 -20.63 -12.54 23.93
CA LYS A 24 -21.88 -13.20 23.51
C LYS A 24 -22.71 -12.27 22.63
N GLY A 25 -23.01 -12.73 21.42
CA GLY A 25 -23.80 -11.98 20.44
C GLY A 25 -22.99 -11.48 19.24
N ILE A 26 -21.65 -11.52 19.28
CA ILE A 26 -20.81 -11.29 18.11
C ILE A 26 -20.70 -12.60 17.33
N THR A 27 -21.24 -12.63 16.12
CA THR A 27 -21.27 -13.82 15.24
C THR A 27 -20.23 -13.75 14.12
N HIS A 28 -19.76 -12.56 13.78
CA HIS A 28 -18.83 -12.33 12.69
C HIS A 28 -17.88 -11.17 13.01
N ILE A 29 -16.60 -11.32 12.66
CA ILE A 29 -15.56 -10.29 12.79
C ILE A 29 -14.80 -10.26 11.47
N GLU A 30 -14.88 -9.12 10.79
CA GLU A 30 -14.15 -8.83 9.56
C GLU A 30 -13.03 -7.83 9.87
N VAL A 31 -11.83 -8.10 9.35
CA VAL A 31 -10.69 -7.18 9.45
C VAL A 31 -10.40 -6.73 8.03
N SER A 32 -10.71 -5.47 7.73
CA SER A 32 -10.27 -4.82 6.51
C SER A 32 -8.89 -4.23 6.77
N GLU A 33 -7.84 -4.88 6.25
CA GLU A 33 -6.57 -4.20 6.06
C GLU A 33 -6.78 -3.22 4.91
N ASP A 34 -7.03 -1.95 5.23
CA ASP A 34 -6.81 -0.90 4.24
C ASP A 34 -5.32 -0.97 3.89
N HIS A 35 -5.01 -1.51 2.71
CA HIS A 35 -3.72 -1.28 2.09
C HIS A 35 -3.45 0.21 2.21
N LYS A 36 -2.40 0.60 2.98
CA LYS A 36 -2.04 2.00 3.19
C LYS A 36 -2.07 2.70 1.84
N THR A 37 -3.09 3.52 1.63
CA THR A 37 -3.24 4.26 0.39
C THR A 37 -2.53 5.56 0.64
N TYR A 38 -1.30 5.66 0.14
CA TYR A 38 -0.51 6.88 0.26
C TYR A 38 -1.14 7.97 -0.59
N SER A 39 -1.24 9.18 -0.04
CA SER A 39 -1.57 10.36 -0.83
C SER A 39 -0.43 10.70 -1.79
N TRP A 40 -0.73 11.45 -2.86
CA TRP A 40 0.33 11.89 -3.77
C TRP A 40 1.36 12.77 -3.07
N GLU A 41 0.92 13.61 -2.13
CA GLU A 41 1.79 14.47 -1.33
C GLU A 41 2.74 13.65 -0.44
N GLU A 42 2.27 12.52 0.12
CA GLU A 42 3.10 11.59 0.89
C GLU A 42 4.14 10.88 0.01
N ILE A 43 3.75 10.50 -1.22
CA ILE A 43 4.67 9.87 -2.17
C ILE A 43 5.73 10.87 -2.65
N GLU A 44 5.30 12.05 -3.08
CA GLU A 44 6.16 13.11 -3.63
C GLU A 44 7.20 13.59 -2.62
N SER A 45 6.81 13.70 -1.34
CA SER A 45 7.71 14.12 -0.25
C SER A 45 8.68 13.03 0.22
N SER A 46 8.55 11.80 -0.27
CA SER A 46 9.39 10.69 0.18
C SER A 46 10.80 10.72 -0.41
N GLU A 47 11.81 10.37 0.40
CA GLU A 47 13.19 10.22 -0.07
C GLU A 47 13.33 9.16 -1.17
N TYR A 48 12.46 8.14 -1.15
CA TYR A 48 12.46 7.09 -2.15
C TYR A 48 12.05 7.64 -3.52
N PHE A 49 10.98 8.43 -3.57
CA PHE A 49 10.55 9.10 -4.79
C PHE A 49 11.63 10.03 -5.34
N ALA A 50 12.28 10.82 -4.48
CA ALA A 50 13.37 11.71 -4.88
C ALA A 50 14.52 10.95 -5.59
N LYS A 51 14.93 9.79 -5.05
CA LYS A 51 15.98 8.94 -5.66
C LYS A 51 15.57 8.39 -7.03
N VAL A 52 14.31 7.96 -7.17
CA VAL A 52 13.78 7.46 -8.46
C VAL A 52 13.77 8.58 -9.50
N MET A 53 13.42 9.80 -9.11
CA MET A 53 13.45 10.96 -10.02
C MET A 53 14.87 11.34 -10.44
N GLU A 54 15.84 11.32 -9.52
CA GLU A 54 17.25 11.55 -9.84
C GLU A 54 17.79 10.51 -10.83
N GLN A 55 17.44 9.23 -10.62
CA GLN A 55 17.80 8.17 -11.54
C GLN A 55 17.19 8.37 -12.92
N SER A 56 15.89 8.70 -12.98
CA SER A 56 15.18 8.98 -14.23
C SER A 56 15.84 10.12 -15.03
N GLU A 57 16.24 11.19 -14.35
CA GLU A 57 16.97 12.30 -14.99
C GLU A 57 18.33 11.88 -15.54
N ASN A 58 19.08 11.06 -14.80
CA ASN A 58 20.36 10.53 -15.25
C ASN A 58 20.23 9.57 -16.44
N ASP A 59 19.20 8.72 -16.43
CA ASP A 59 18.92 7.81 -17.54
C ASP A 59 18.55 8.59 -18.81
N TYR A 60 17.74 9.66 -18.69
CA TYR A 60 17.48 10.59 -19.78
C TYR A 60 18.77 11.23 -20.32
N LYS A 61 19.61 11.80 -19.44
CA LYS A 61 20.88 12.45 -19.84
C LYS A 61 21.86 11.51 -20.52
N THR A 62 21.84 10.24 -20.15
CA THR A 62 22.75 9.20 -20.67
C THR A 62 22.18 8.44 -21.86
N GLY A 63 20.96 8.78 -22.30
CA GLY A 63 20.29 8.12 -23.42
C GLY A 63 19.82 6.69 -23.11
N LYS A 64 19.70 6.33 -21.83
CA LYS A 64 19.11 5.06 -21.37
C LYS A 64 17.60 5.19 -21.34
N THR A 65 17.00 5.38 -22.51
CA THR A 65 15.55 5.42 -22.66
C THR A 65 15.06 4.08 -23.17
N GLN A 66 13.85 3.71 -22.75
CA GLN A 66 13.14 2.55 -23.27
C GLN A 66 11.78 3.01 -23.79
N GLU A 67 11.34 2.44 -24.90
CA GLU A 67 10.01 2.71 -25.44
C GLU A 67 8.94 2.13 -24.52
N LEU A 68 7.87 2.89 -24.29
CA LEU A 68 6.74 2.44 -23.50
C LEU A 68 5.92 1.43 -24.32
N THR A 69 6.08 0.14 -24.01
CA THR A 69 5.34 -0.95 -24.65
C THR A 69 4.46 -1.69 -23.64
N ASP A 70 3.45 -2.41 -24.14
CA ASP A 70 2.61 -3.26 -23.30
C ASP A 70 3.42 -4.36 -22.59
N ASP A 71 4.43 -4.92 -23.27
CA ASP A 71 5.34 -5.90 -22.69
C ASP A 71 6.15 -5.33 -21.52
N LEU A 72 6.66 -4.10 -21.65
CA LEU A 72 7.35 -3.39 -20.58
C LEU A 72 6.42 -3.13 -19.39
N LEU A 73 5.18 -2.73 -19.65
CA LEU A 73 4.18 -2.54 -18.60
C LEU A 73 3.85 -3.85 -17.89
N ASN A 74 3.74 -4.96 -18.62
CA ASN A 74 3.49 -6.28 -18.04
C ASN A 74 4.66 -6.76 -17.18
N GLU A 75 5.90 -6.50 -17.59
CA GLU A 75 7.12 -6.76 -16.82
C GLU A 75 7.16 -5.94 -15.52
N ILE A 76 6.99 -4.62 -15.61
CA ILE A 76 7.06 -3.71 -14.44
C ILE A 76 5.98 -4.03 -13.42
N PHE A 77 4.75 -4.24 -13.86
CA PHE A 77 3.61 -4.44 -12.96
C PHE A 77 3.33 -5.91 -12.66
N ASN A 78 4.17 -6.83 -13.15
CA ASN A 78 3.97 -8.29 -13.02
C ASN A 78 2.53 -8.70 -13.39
N LYS A 79 1.95 -8.07 -14.42
CA LYS A 79 0.61 -8.43 -14.90
C LYS A 79 0.74 -9.75 -15.66
N LYS A 80 0.28 -10.83 -15.03
CA LYS A 80 0.11 -12.14 -15.65
C LYS A 80 -1.05 -12.15 -16.63
#